data_AF-A0A382PT75-F1
#
_entry.id   AF-A0A382PT75-F1
#
_cell.length_a   1.000
_cell.length_b   1.000
_cell.length_c   1.000
_cell.angle_alpha   90.00
_cell.angle_beta   90.00
_cell.angle_gamma   90.00
#
_symmetry.space_group_name_H-M   'P 1'
#
loop_
_entity.id
_entity.type
_entity.pdbx_description
1 polymer ?
#
loop_
_entity_poly.entity_id
_entity_poly.type
_entity_poly.pdbx_seq_one_letter_code
_entity_poly.pdbx_strand_id
1 'polypeptide(L)'
;MNASDFILASTTGNAALVSFTIYMVLVFVLAGLANRQQTGKSFLNEYFLGSRNLGMWAFAFTYAATSASGGSFMGFPALIYTHGWVLALWIGGYIVVPLVAIGLIAKRLNQVARKSGSITVPEIMRKRLGSTAV
;
A
#
# COMPACT_ATOMS: atom_id res chain seq x y z
N MET A 1 9.98 24.97 37.61
CA MET A 1 9.31 24.62 36.33
C MET A 1 8.20 25.63 36.15
N ASN A 2 8.23 26.42 35.08
CA ASN A 2 7.42 27.63 34.95
C ASN A 2 6.12 27.33 34.18
N ALA A 3 5.07 28.15 34.35
CA ALA A 3 3.76 27.92 33.73
C ALA A 3 3.79 27.87 32.19
N SER A 4 4.78 28.54 31.57
CA SER A 4 5.09 28.46 30.13
C SER A 4 5.45 27.04 29.68
N ASP A 5 6.17 26.29 30.52
CA ASP A 5 6.63 24.93 30.21
C ASP A 5 5.44 23.95 30.17
N PHE A 6 4.42 24.20 31.00
CA PHE A 6 3.19 23.42 31.05
C PHE A 6 2.28 23.66 29.83
N ILE A 7 2.18 24.91 29.37
CA ILE A 7 1.43 25.24 28.14
C ILE A 7 2.12 24.59 26.94
N LEU A 8 3.45 24.70 26.80
CA LEU A 8 4.17 24.07 25.68
C LEU A 8 4.07 22.52 25.70
N ALA A 9 4.14 21.90 26.87
CA ALA A 9 3.93 20.45 27.02
C ALA A 9 2.50 20.01 26.68
N SER A 10 1.48 20.75 27.14
CA SER A 10 0.07 20.49 26.79
C SER A 10 -0.23 20.74 25.31
N THR A 11 0.41 21.74 24.69
CA THR A 11 0.30 22.03 23.26
C THR A 11 0.96 20.94 22.44
N THR A 12 2.05 20.34 22.92
CA THR A 12 2.77 19.24 22.23
C THR A 12 1.97 17.94 22.23
N GLY A 13 1.32 17.58 23.34
CA GLY A 13 0.39 16.45 23.41
C GLY A 13 -0.86 16.66 22.55
N ASN A 14 -1.40 17.87 22.56
CA ASN A 14 -2.57 18.24 21.75
C ASN A 14 -2.25 18.33 20.25
N ALA A 15 -1.05 18.79 19.86
CA ALA A 15 -0.66 18.94 18.47
C ALA A 15 -0.61 17.58 17.73
N ALA A 16 -0.15 16.52 18.40
CA ALA A 16 -0.15 15.17 17.84
C ALA A 16 -1.59 14.66 17.60
N LEU A 17 -2.47 14.85 18.59
CA LEU A 17 -3.89 14.50 18.48
C LEU A 17 -4.59 15.28 17.38
N VAL A 18 -4.40 16.60 17.33
CA VAL A 18 -4.96 17.48 16.29
C VAL A 18 -4.48 17.05 14.90
N SER A 19 -3.19 16.78 14.74
CA SER A 19 -2.62 16.33 13.45
C SER A 19 -3.20 14.98 13.02
N PHE A 20 -3.33 14.03 13.96
CA PHE A 20 -3.94 12.74 13.71
C PHE A 20 -5.41 12.85 13.33
N THR A 21 -6.19 13.68 14.04
CA THR A 21 -7.60 13.93 13.73
C THR A 21 -7.76 14.55 12.34
N ILE A 22 -6.96 15.57 12.00
CA ILE A 22 -6.98 16.18 10.66
C ILE A 22 -6.68 15.13 9.59
N TYR A 23 -5.63 14.32 9.79
CA TYR A 23 -5.28 13.24 8.86
C TYR A 23 -6.43 12.23 8.68
N MET A 24 -7.05 11.77 9.76
CA MET A 24 -8.19 10.87 9.71
C MET A 24 -9.37 11.46 8.93
N VAL A 25 -9.76 12.69 9.25
CA VAL A 25 -10.86 13.38 8.55
C VAL A 25 -10.56 13.48 7.06
N LEU A 26 -9.34 13.87 6.67
CA LEU A 26 -8.93 13.95 5.28
C LEU A 26 -9.04 12.59 4.57
N VAL A 27 -8.54 11.51 5.18
CA VAL A 27 -8.62 10.16 4.61
C VAL A 27 -10.08 9.72 4.43
N PHE A 28 -10.96 9.94 5.41
CA PHE A 28 -12.37 9.60 5.29
C PHE A 28 -13.10 10.42 4.23
N VAL A 29 -12.80 11.73 4.13
CA VAL A 29 -13.35 12.58 3.08
C VAL A 29 -12.91 12.09 1.70
N LEU A 30 -11.62 11.80 1.52
CA LEU A 30 -11.09 11.24 0.27
C LEU A 30 -11.74 9.89 -0.07
N ALA A 31 -11.92 9.01 0.92
CA ALA A 31 -12.60 7.73 0.73
C ALA A 31 -14.07 7.92 0.30
N GLY A 32 -14.79 8.87 0.92
CA GLY A 32 -16.16 9.21 0.54
C GLY A 32 -16.26 9.80 -0.88
N LEU A 33 -15.33 10.68 -1.25
CA LEU A 33 -15.24 11.24 -2.61
C LEU A 33 -14.90 10.17 -3.65
N ALA A 34 -13.99 9.24 -3.32
CA ALA A 34 -13.64 8.12 -4.19
C ALA A 34 -14.82 7.15 -4.37
N ASN A 35 -15.59 6.89 -3.32
CA ASN A 35 -16.78 6.03 -3.39
C ASN A 35 -17.87 6.64 -4.30
N ARG A 36 -18.10 7.96 -4.22
CA ARG A 36 -19.08 8.66 -5.05
C ARG A 36 -18.74 8.68 -6.54
N GLN A 37 -17.47 8.55 -6.90
CA GLN A 37 -17.02 8.57 -8.30
C GLN A 37 -17.14 7.20 -8.99
N GLN A 38 -17.56 6.14 -8.30
CA GLN A 38 -17.77 4.82 -8.90
C GLN A 38 -19.02 4.82 -9.80
N THR A 39 -18.86 5.06 -11.10
CA THR A 39 -19.98 5.30 -12.04
C THR A 39 -19.91 4.42 -13.29
N GLY A 40 -19.16 3.31 -13.25
CA GLY A 40 -18.82 2.48 -14.40
C GLY A 40 -19.59 1.17 -14.55
N LYS A 41 -19.50 0.58 -15.75
CA LYS A 41 -20.27 -0.56 -16.29
C LYS A 41 -20.11 -1.91 -15.56
N SER A 42 -19.31 -2.01 -14.49
CA SER A 42 -19.17 -3.20 -13.64
C SER A 42 -18.43 -2.88 -12.32
N PHE A 43 -19.11 -3.05 -11.18
CA PHE A 43 -18.56 -2.83 -9.83
C PHE A 43 -17.22 -3.55 -9.60
N LEU A 44 -17.14 -4.83 -10.01
CA LEU A 44 -15.93 -5.64 -9.79
C LEU A 44 -14.72 -5.08 -10.55
N ASN A 45 -14.92 -4.55 -11.76
CA ASN A 45 -13.83 -3.99 -12.55
C ASN A 45 -13.37 -2.62 -12.00
N GLU A 46 -14.31 -1.80 -11.57
CA GLU A 46 -14.00 -0.47 -11.04
C GLU A 46 -13.37 -0.56 -9.65
N TYR A 47 -13.96 -1.36 -8.76
CA TYR A 47 -13.49 -1.53 -7.38
C TYR A 47 -12.14 -2.25 -7.28
N PHE A 48 -11.96 -3.38 -8.00
CA PHE A 48 -10.73 -4.18 -7.88
C PHE A 48 -9.64 -3.80 -8.87
N LEU A 49 -9.99 -3.26 -10.04
CA LEU A 49 -9.01 -2.96 -11.09
C LEU A 49 -8.85 -1.46 -11.36
N GLY A 50 -9.67 -0.59 -10.75
CA GLY A 50 -9.64 0.85 -11.01
C GLY A 50 -9.85 1.16 -12.49
N SER A 51 -10.73 0.41 -13.16
CA SER A 51 -10.94 0.44 -14.63
C SER A 51 -9.70 0.13 -15.48
N ARG A 52 -8.65 -0.45 -14.88
CA ARG A 52 -7.34 -0.70 -15.50
C ARG A 52 -6.66 0.56 -16.04
N ASN A 53 -7.02 1.73 -15.50
CA ASN A 53 -6.55 3.05 -15.93
C ASN A 53 -5.64 3.72 -14.88
N LEU A 54 -5.07 2.93 -13.97
CA LEU A 54 -4.15 3.45 -12.96
C LEU A 54 -2.81 3.84 -13.62
N GLY A 55 -2.45 5.12 -13.54
CA GLY A 55 -1.19 5.63 -14.07
C GLY A 55 0.04 5.06 -13.34
N MET A 56 1.21 5.15 -13.98
CA MET A 56 2.48 4.62 -13.46
C MET A 56 2.80 5.10 -12.03
N TRP A 57 2.67 6.41 -11.78
CA TRP A 57 2.97 6.99 -10.47
C TRP A 57 1.99 6.56 -9.38
N ALA A 58 0.69 6.58 -9.70
CA ALA A 58 -0.34 6.11 -8.77
C ALA A 58 -0.13 4.62 -8.42
N PHE A 59 0.22 3.79 -9.40
CA PHE A 59 0.60 2.39 -9.18
C PHE A 59 1.84 2.26 -8.27
N ALA A 60 2.90 3.00 -8.56
CA ALA A 60 4.14 2.94 -7.78
C ALA A 60 3.94 3.36 -6.32
N PHE A 61 3.21 4.45 -6.07
CA PHE A 61 2.90 4.89 -4.71
C PHE A 61 1.98 3.91 -3.98
N THR A 62 0.96 3.37 -4.65
CA THR A 62 0.08 2.36 -4.05
C THR A 62 0.86 1.10 -3.67
N TYR A 63 1.79 0.68 -4.53
CA TYR A 63 2.65 -0.46 -4.28
C TYR A 63 3.57 -0.22 -3.07
N ALA A 64 4.23 0.94 -3.00
CA ALA A 64 5.08 1.32 -1.89
C ALA A 64 4.29 1.42 -0.57
N ALA A 65 3.11 2.04 -0.61
CA ALA A 65 2.23 2.18 0.55
C ALA A 65 1.74 0.81 1.06
N THR A 66 1.44 -0.13 0.15
CA THR A 66 1.04 -1.51 0.52
C THR A 66 2.19 -2.29 1.14
N SER A 67 3.42 -2.03 0.68
CA SER A 67 4.62 -2.69 1.20
C SER A 67 5.03 -2.17 2.58
N ALA A 68 4.69 -0.92 2.89
CA ALA A 68 4.92 -0.32 4.20
C ALA A 68 3.79 -0.69 5.16
N SER A 69 4.13 -1.22 6.33
CA SER A 69 3.17 -1.50 7.41
C SER A 69 3.66 -0.92 8.74
N GLY A 70 2.78 -0.80 9.74
CA GLY A 70 3.18 -0.39 11.09
C GLY A 70 4.23 -1.33 11.70
N GLY A 71 4.15 -2.63 11.39
CA GLY A 71 5.15 -3.62 11.79
C GLY A 71 6.51 -3.36 11.16
N SER A 72 6.55 -2.97 9.88
CA SER A 72 7.79 -2.57 9.22
C SER A 72 8.35 -1.28 9.81
N PHE A 73 7.50 -0.30 10.13
CA PHE A 73 7.91 1.00 10.64
C PHE A 73 8.58 0.92 12.02
N MET A 74 8.04 0.11 12.94
CA MET A 74 8.61 -0.05 14.27
C MET A 74 9.62 -1.20 14.37
N GLY A 75 9.36 -2.31 13.67
CA GLY A 75 10.19 -3.50 13.70
C GLY A 75 11.55 -3.31 13.04
N PHE A 76 11.61 -2.59 11.91
CA PHE A 76 12.88 -2.38 11.21
C PHE A 76 13.91 -1.61 12.06
N PRO A 77 13.60 -0.43 12.65
CA PRO A 77 14.53 0.25 13.54
C PRO A 77 14.91 -0.56 14.79
N ALA A 78 13.95 -1.28 15.40
CA ALA A 78 14.21 -2.10 16.58
C ALA A 78 15.21 -3.24 16.30
N LEU A 79 15.07 -3.88 15.14
CA LEU A 79 15.97 -4.94 14.68
C LEU A 79 17.38 -4.41 14.37
N ILE A 80 17.48 -3.24 13.73
CA ILE A 80 18.78 -2.61 13.46
C ILE A 80 19.47 -2.18 14.75
N TYR A 81 18.71 -1.62 15.70
CA TYR A 81 19.25 -1.23 17.00
C TYR A 81 19.90 -2.42 17.75
N THR A 82 19.29 -3.60 17.63
CA THR A 82 19.73 -4.81 18.34
C THR A 82 20.82 -5.60 17.60
N HIS A 83 20.80 -5.61 16.26
CA HIS A 83 21.68 -6.47 15.44
C HIS A 83 22.68 -5.68 14.58
N GLY A 84 22.61 -4.34 14.60
CA GLY A 84 23.49 -3.45 13.84
C GLY A 84 23.15 -3.34 12.35
N TRP A 85 24.04 -2.65 11.63
CA TRP A 85 23.84 -2.27 10.21
C TRP A 85 23.78 -3.44 9.23
N VAL A 86 24.32 -4.60 9.59
CA VAL A 86 24.25 -5.81 8.74
C VAL A 86 22.80 -6.21 8.48
N LEU A 87 21.94 -6.11 9.49
CA LEU A 87 20.53 -6.44 9.35
C LEU A 87 19.77 -5.38 8.53
N ALA A 88 20.18 -4.11 8.63
CA ALA A 88 19.66 -3.04 7.77
C ALA A 88 19.91 -3.34 6.29
N LEU A 89 21.14 -3.75 5.95
CA LEU A 89 21.52 -4.09 4.58
C LEU A 89 20.80 -5.35 4.08
N TRP A 90 20.63 -6.35 4.94
CA TRP A 90 19.91 -7.57 4.58
C TRP A 90 18.44 -7.30 4.26
N ILE A 91 17.74 -6.56 5.13
CA ILE A 91 16.33 -6.19 4.91
C ILE A 91 16.21 -5.21 3.73
N GLY A 92 17.09 -4.21 3.65
CA GLY A 92 17.10 -3.22 2.57
C GLY A 92 17.38 -3.85 1.20
N GLY A 93 18.21 -4.89 1.15
CA GLY A 93 18.48 -5.66 -0.07
C GLY A 93 17.24 -6.32 -0.67
N TYR A 94 16.19 -6.55 0.13
CA TYR A 94 14.94 -7.12 -0.34
C TYR A 94 14.22 -6.24 -1.37
N ILE A 95 14.54 -4.94 -1.47
CA ILE A 95 13.96 -4.02 -2.47
C ILE A 95 14.22 -4.45 -3.92
N VAL A 96 15.24 -5.29 -4.16
CA VAL A 96 15.54 -5.83 -5.49
C VAL A 96 14.45 -6.79 -5.95
N VAL A 97 13.90 -7.61 -5.05
CA VAL A 97 12.87 -8.61 -5.36
C VAL A 97 11.63 -7.99 -6.03
N PRO A 98 10.98 -6.96 -5.46
CA PRO A 98 9.80 -6.37 -6.08
C PRO A 98 10.11 -5.64 -7.38
N LEU A 99 11.29 -5.01 -7.51
CA LEU A 99 11.71 -4.38 -8.76
C LEU A 99 11.82 -5.40 -9.89
N VAL A 100 12.46 -6.54 -9.63
CA VAL A 100 12.59 -7.64 -10.59
C VAL A 100 11.23 -8.28 -10.88
N ALA A 101 10.41 -8.50 -9.86
CA ALA A 101 9.07 -9.07 -10.02
C ALA A 101 8.16 -8.18 -10.89
N ILE A 102 8.16 -6.87 -10.66
CA ILE A 102 7.38 -5.92 -11.46
C ILE A 102 7.95 -5.83 -12.89
N GLY A 103 9.28 -5.74 -13.04
CA GLY A 103 9.93 -5.60 -14.34
C GLY A 103 9.76 -6.83 -15.24
N LEU A 104 9.94 -8.04 -14.69
CA LEU A 104 9.95 -9.28 -15.48
C LEU A 104 8.58 -9.98 -15.52
N ILE A 105 7.87 -10.04 -14.39
CA ILE A 105 6.69 -10.91 -14.24
C ILE A 105 5.40 -10.11 -14.44
N ALA A 106 5.28 -8.92 -13.85
CA ALA A 106 4.01 -8.20 -13.80
C ALA A 106 3.47 -7.83 -15.17
N LYS A 107 4.33 -7.49 -16.15
CA LYS A 107 3.91 -7.19 -17.53
C LYS A 107 3.18 -8.38 -18.17
N ARG A 108 3.77 -9.57 -18.10
CA ARG A 108 3.18 -10.80 -18.68
C ARG A 108 1.92 -11.19 -17.92
N LEU A 109 1.93 -11.10 -16.59
CA LEU A 109 0.78 -11.39 -15.76
C LEU A 109 -0.41 -10.48 -16.09
N ASN A 110 -0.18 -9.18 -16.27
CA ASN A 110 -1.20 -8.21 -16.67
C ASN A 110 -1.77 -8.53 -18.06
N GLN A 111 -0.93 -8.90 -19.03
CA GLN A 111 -1.39 -9.30 -20.37
C GLN A 111 -2.29 -10.54 -20.31
N VAL A 112 -1.93 -11.56 -19.54
CA VAL A 112 -2.74 -12.78 -19.39
C VAL A 112 -4.07 -12.44 -18.70
N ALA A 113 -4.05 -11.69 -17.60
CA ALA A 113 -5.25 -11.24 -16.91
C ALA A 113 -6.20 -10.43 -17.81
N ARG A 114 -5.65 -9.65 -18.76
CA ARG A 114 -6.44 -8.92 -19.75
C ARG A 114 -7.13 -9.84 -20.75
N LYS A 115 -6.41 -10.84 -21.28
CA LYS A 115 -6.95 -11.82 -22.23
C LYS A 115 -8.00 -12.73 -21.60
N SER A 116 -7.80 -13.16 -20.36
CA SER A 116 -8.71 -14.08 -19.67
C SER A 116 -9.88 -13.39 -18.97
N GLY A 117 -9.86 -12.05 -18.88
CA GLY A 117 -10.82 -11.28 -18.08
C GLY A 117 -10.71 -11.54 -16.58
N SER A 118 -9.60 -12.12 -16.10
CA SER A 118 -9.44 -12.47 -14.68
C SER A 118 -9.14 -11.24 -13.82
N ILE A 119 -9.62 -11.26 -12.58
CA ILE A 119 -9.45 -10.19 -11.60
C ILE A 119 -8.48 -10.60 -10.49
N THR A 120 -8.39 -11.91 -10.20
CA THR A 120 -7.50 -12.44 -9.14
C THR A 120 -6.38 -13.32 -9.72
N VAL A 121 -5.27 -13.43 -8.99
CA VAL A 121 -4.16 -14.33 -9.37
C VAL A 121 -4.60 -15.80 -9.40
N PRO A 122 -5.34 -16.32 -8.39
CA PRO A 122 -5.87 -17.68 -8.45
C PRO A 122 -6.72 -17.95 -9.70
N GLU A 123 -7.60 -17.00 -10.08
CA GLU A 123 -8.42 -17.15 -11.29
C GLU A 123 -7.59 -17.22 -12.58
N ILE A 124 -6.47 -16.49 -12.66
CA ILE A 124 -5.52 -16.60 -13.77
C ILE A 124 -4.92 -18.02 -13.80
N MET A 125 -4.50 -18.54 -12.65
CA MET A 125 -3.91 -19.87 -12.55
C MET A 125 -4.93 -20.95 -12.88
N ARG A 126 -6.14 -20.86 -12.35
CA ARG A 126 -7.27 -21.74 -12.65
C ARG A 126 -7.55 -21.83 -14.15
N LYS A 127 -7.69 -20.69 -14.83
CA LYS A 127 -7.95 -20.67 -16.29
C LYS A 127 -6.76 -21.17 -17.10
N ARG A 128 -5.53 -20.98 -16.62
CA ARG A 128 -4.32 -21.44 -17.28
C ARG A 128 -4.10 -22.96 -17.11
N LEU A 129 -4.44 -23.50 -15.95
CA LEU A 129 -4.16 -24.89 -15.56
C LEU A 129 -5.38 -25.81 -15.71
N GLY A 130 -6.59 -25.27 -15.88
CA GLY A 130 -7.81 -26.06 -16.01
C GLY A 130 -8.23 -26.82 -14.74
N SER A 131 -7.70 -26.44 -13.57
CA SER A 131 -7.91 -27.15 -12.31
C SER A 131 -8.80 -26.35 -11.36
N THR A 132 -9.73 -27.02 -10.67
CA THR A 132 -10.60 -26.44 -9.63
C THR A 132 -9.92 -26.30 -8.27
N ALA A 133 -8.72 -26.86 -8.08
CA ALA A 133 -7.97 -26.80 -6.83
C ALA A 133 -7.22 -25.47 -6.61
N VAL A 134 -7.20 -24.61 -7.64
CA VAL A 134 -6.60 -23.26 -7.62
C VAL A 134 -7.66 -22.24 -7.99
#